data_AF-A0A7J7LCC4-F1
#
_entry.id   AF-A0A7J7LCC4-F1
#
_cell.length_a   1.000
_cell.length_b   1.000
_cell.length_c   1.000
_cell.angle_alpha   90.00
_cell.angle_beta   90.00
_cell.angle_gamma   90.00
#
_symmetry.space_group_name_H-M   'P 1'
#
loop_
_entity.id
_entity.type
_entity.pdbx_description
1 polymer ?
#
loop_
_entity_poly.entity_id
_entity_poly.type
_entity_poly.pdbx_seq_one_letter_code
_entity_poly.pdbx_strand_id
1 'polypeptide(L)'
;MLFIDENEDQIHASAPRDLIPQFSDILTKGDIFHVEKFNVSKISGTYRPIIDGEYKIYFKNDTIVKRCEDQTLPIPLYKFSFVEFNEIPNRCNQPKYLIDIAGKLKAVTEIELVSKRNGDTSPKRDLILENM
;
A
#
# COMPACT_ATOMS: atom_id res chain seq x y z
N MET A 1 -0.04 5.49 -1.74
CA MET A 1 1.42 5.22 -1.81
C MET A 1 1.88 4.79 -0.43
N LEU A 2 2.87 3.91 -0.34
CA LEU A 2 3.50 3.51 0.92
C LEU A 2 4.99 3.84 0.79
N PHE A 3 5.52 4.60 1.75
CA PHE A 3 6.95 4.89 1.84
C PHE A 3 7.56 4.11 2.99
N ILE A 4 8.82 3.72 2.82
CA ILE A 4 9.65 3.05 3.81
C ILE A 4 10.96 3.85 3.86
N ASP A 5 11.49 4.09 5.06
CA ASP A 5 12.80 4.73 5.26
C ASP A 5 13.88 3.74 5.73
N GLU A 6 15.08 4.22 6.03
CA GLU A 6 16.22 3.42 6.46
C GLU A 6 16.04 2.78 7.85
N ASN A 7 15.11 3.28 8.66
CA ASN A 7 14.73 2.67 9.95
C ASN A 7 13.61 1.64 9.78
N GLU A 8 13.28 1.34 8.53
CA GLU A 8 12.14 0.52 8.12
C GLU A 8 10.78 1.12 8.53
N ASP A 9 10.70 2.40 8.90
CA ASP A 9 9.43 2.99 9.28
C ASP A 9 8.54 3.20 8.05
N GLN A 10 7.28 2.80 8.18
CA GLN A 10 6.30 2.89 7.10
C GLN A 10 5.38 4.09 7.30
N ILE A 11 5.13 4.83 6.21
CA ILE A 11 4.10 5.86 6.20
C ILE A 11 3.25 5.81 4.93
N HIS A 12 1.93 5.90 5.12
CA HIS A 12 1.00 6.05 4.01
C HIS A 12 1.11 7.48 3.48
N ALA A 13 1.14 7.62 2.16
CA ALA A 13 1.04 8.90 1.46
C ALA A 13 -0.07 8.88 0.39
N SER A 14 -0.72 10.02 0.17
CA SER A 14 -1.63 10.23 -0.97
C SER A 14 -1.49 11.60 -1.59
N ALA A 15 -1.74 11.66 -2.90
CA ALA A 15 -1.91 12.90 -3.64
C ALA A 15 -3.39 13.10 -4.02
N PRO A 16 -3.90 14.33 -4.00
CA PRO A 16 -5.16 14.69 -4.64
C PRO A 16 -5.16 14.30 -6.12
N ARG A 17 -6.34 13.98 -6.66
CA ARG A 17 -6.50 13.53 -8.05
C ARG A 17 -5.82 14.47 -9.05
N ASP A 18 -6.01 15.76 -8.88
CA ASP A 18 -5.53 16.78 -9.81
C ASP A 18 -4.00 16.93 -9.80
N LEU A 19 -3.34 16.46 -8.74
CA LEU A 19 -1.88 16.45 -8.63
C LEU A 19 -1.25 15.11 -9.03
N ILE A 20 -2.04 14.08 -9.34
CA ILE A 20 -1.50 12.77 -9.77
C ILE A 20 -0.54 12.93 -10.97
N PRO A 21 -0.88 13.69 -12.04
CA PRO A 21 0.00 13.82 -13.20
C PRO A 21 1.36 14.45 -12.87
N GLN A 22 1.46 15.25 -11.81
CA GLN A 22 2.72 15.88 -11.38
C GLN A 22 3.71 14.86 -10.81
N PHE A 23 3.20 13.76 -10.24
CA PHE A 23 4.01 12.80 -9.50
C PHE A 23 4.05 11.40 -10.14
N SER A 24 3.09 11.07 -11.02
CA SER A 24 2.97 9.74 -11.63
C SER A 24 4.19 9.32 -12.43
N ASP A 25 4.84 10.28 -13.09
CA ASP A 25 5.98 10.02 -13.97
C ASP A 25 7.32 9.97 -13.19
N ILE A 26 7.32 10.48 -11.95
CA ILE A 26 8.51 10.55 -11.09
C ILE A 26 8.52 9.36 -10.13
N LEU A 27 7.39 9.09 -9.47
CA LEU A 27 7.28 8.07 -8.42
C LEU A 27 7.14 6.68 -9.04
N THR A 28 8.27 5.98 -9.12
CA THR A 28 8.34 4.58 -9.54
C THR A 28 8.57 3.68 -8.32
N LYS A 29 7.85 2.56 -8.27
CA LYS A 29 7.99 1.58 -7.18
C LYS A 29 9.43 1.04 -7.16
N GLY A 30 10.04 1.06 -5.97
CA GLY A 30 11.38 0.50 -5.72
C GLY A 30 12.52 1.48 -5.90
N ASP A 31 12.24 2.68 -6.40
CA ASP A 31 13.20 3.78 -6.38
C ASP A 31 13.19 4.52 -5.04
N ILE A 32 14.29 5.20 -4.74
CA ILE A 32 14.46 6.01 -3.54
C ILE A 32 14.22 7.48 -3.88
N PHE A 33 13.56 8.21 -2.98
CA PHE A 33 13.17 9.60 -3.20
C PHE A 33 13.42 10.45 -1.95
N HIS A 34 13.87 11.68 -2.18
CA HIS A 34 13.74 12.77 -1.22
C HIS A 34 12.39 13.44 -1.42
N VAL A 35 11.58 13.47 -0.37
CA VAL A 35 10.23 14.06 -0.39
C VAL A 35 10.16 15.12 0.69
N GLU A 36 9.74 16.35 0.35
CA GLU A 36 9.66 17.47 1.29
C GLU A 36 8.46 18.38 1.00
N LYS A 37 8.15 19.29 1.94
CA LYS A 37 7.02 20.23 1.86
C LYS A 37 5.64 19.56 1.70
N PHE A 38 5.47 18.37 2.25
CA PHE A 38 4.16 17.72 2.35
C PHE A 38 3.41 18.15 3.62
N ASN A 39 2.14 17.73 3.76
CA ASN A 39 1.37 17.84 5.00
C ASN A 39 1.30 16.48 5.69
N VAL A 40 1.15 16.50 7.02
CA VAL A 40 0.90 15.31 7.84
C VAL A 40 -0.42 15.49 8.57
N SER A 41 -1.24 14.46 8.60
CA SER A 41 -2.46 14.44 9.42
C SER A 41 -2.70 13.05 10.00
N LYS A 42 -3.56 12.97 11.03
CA LYS A 42 -4.01 11.70 11.57
C LYS A 42 -4.83 10.94 10.53
N ILE A 43 -4.63 9.63 10.44
CA ILE A 43 -5.38 8.77 9.51
C ILE A 43 -6.86 8.78 9.87
N SER A 44 -7.68 9.17 8.90
CA SER A 44 -9.13 9.02 8.91
C SER A 44 -9.57 7.95 7.89
N GLY A 45 -10.74 7.34 8.13
CA GLY A 45 -11.30 6.31 7.24
C GLY A 45 -10.89 4.87 7.57
N THR A 46 -11.33 3.96 6.69
CA THR A 46 -11.22 2.49 6.84
C THR A 46 -9.99 1.89 6.16
N TYR A 47 -9.38 2.59 5.20
CA TYR A 47 -8.18 2.11 4.52
C TYR A 47 -6.93 2.40 5.36
N ARG A 48 -6.45 1.39 6.07
CA ARG A 48 -5.29 1.48 6.99
C ARG A 48 -4.26 0.39 6.66
N PRO A 49 -3.33 0.66 5.73
CA PRO A 49 -2.39 -0.34 5.24
C PRO A 49 -1.24 -0.66 6.19
N ILE A 50 -1.03 0.12 7.26
CA ILE A 50 0.08 -0.02 8.19
C ILE A 50 -0.51 -0.25 9.58
N ILE A 51 -0.11 -1.35 10.23
CA ILE A 51 -0.48 -1.66 11.61
C ILE A 51 0.10 -0.58 12.53
N ASP A 52 -0.72 -0.08 13.46
CA ASP A 52 -0.37 1.00 14.39
C ASP A 52 0.07 2.33 13.73
N GLY A 53 -0.07 2.46 12.41
CA GLY A 53 0.10 3.72 11.71
C GLY A 53 -0.98 4.73 12.10
N GLU A 54 -0.58 5.81 12.75
CA GLU A 54 -1.50 6.88 13.19
C GLU A 54 -1.57 8.06 12.22
N TYR A 55 -0.51 8.28 11.46
CA TYR A 55 -0.33 9.45 10.60
C TYR A 55 -0.19 9.08 9.14
N LYS A 56 -0.54 10.04 8.28
CA LYS A 56 -0.44 9.92 6.83
C LYS A 56 0.04 11.23 6.22
N ILE A 57 0.87 11.08 5.19
CA ILE A 57 1.34 12.17 4.35
C ILE A 57 0.28 12.52 3.28
N TYR A 58 0.08 13.81 3.10
CA TYR A 58 -0.75 14.38 2.03
C TYR A 58 0.10 15.31 1.17
N PHE A 59 0.16 14.99 -0.12
CA PHE A 59 0.84 15.85 -1.08
C PHE A 59 -0.02 17.08 -1.36
N LYS A 60 0.66 18.21 -1.54
CA LYS A 60 0.10 19.51 -1.87
C LYS A 60 0.89 20.10 -3.05
N ASN A 61 0.41 21.23 -3.60
CA ASN A 61 0.96 21.81 -4.82
C ASN A 61 2.48 22.08 -4.76
N ASP A 62 3.00 22.46 -3.59
CA ASP A 62 4.41 22.76 -3.33
C ASP A 62 5.19 21.58 -2.75
N THR A 63 4.60 20.37 -2.69
CA THR A 63 5.34 19.15 -2.35
C THR A 63 6.41 18.89 -3.40
N ILE A 64 7.64 18.68 -2.93
CA ILE A 64 8.80 18.41 -3.77
C ILE A 64 9.12 16.92 -3.65
N VAL A 65 9.27 16.26 -4.79
CA VAL A 65 9.71 14.86 -4.91
C VAL A 65 10.93 14.86 -5.83
N LYS A 66 12.05 14.35 -5.36
CA LYS A 66 13.29 14.21 -6.13
C LYS A 66 13.77 12.78 -6.02
N ARG A 67 14.07 12.13 -7.16
CA ARG A 67 14.68 10.80 -7.16
C ARG A 67 16.09 10.89 -6.60
N CYS A 68 16.44 9.94 -5.73
CA CYS A 68 17.80 9.73 -5.26
C CYS A 68 18.47 8.69 -6.16
N GLU A 69 19.65 9.02 -6.68
CA GLU A 69 20.46 8.09 -7.48
C GLU A 69 21.36 7.19 -6.61
N ASP A 70 21.47 7.51 -5.32
CA ASP A 70 22.28 6.75 -4.37
C ASP A 70 21.59 5.44 -3.97
N GLN A 71 22.05 4.35 -4.57
CA GLN A 71 21.59 2.99 -4.29
C GLN A 71 22.24 2.37 -3.04
N THR A 72 23.16 3.08 -2.37
CA THR A 72 23.84 2.58 -1.16
C THR A 72 23.04 2.81 0.11
N LEU A 73 21.96 3.61 0.04
CA LEU A 73 21.06 3.82 1.15
C LEU A 73 20.38 2.50 1.56
N PRO A 74 20.47 2.09 2.84
CA PRO A 74 19.99 0.80 3.31
C PRO A 74 18.46 0.79 3.52
N ILE A 75 17.69 1.28 2.55
CA ILE A 75 16.23 1.31 2.61
C ILE A 75 15.68 0.00 2.01
N PRO A 76 14.91 -0.80 2.76
CA PRO A 76 14.38 -2.05 2.23
C PRO A 76 13.26 -1.80 1.20
N LEU A 77 13.17 -2.68 0.21
CA LEU A 77 12.16 -2.60 -0.84
C LEU A 77 10.74 -2.90 -0.30
N TYR A 78 10.64 -3.77 0.71
CA TYR A 78 9.39 -4.23 1.29
C TYR A 78 9.51 -4.34 2.81
N LYS A 79 8.40 -4.06 3.49
CA LYS A 79 8.20 -4.41 4.89
C LYS A 79 6.80 -5.00 5.04
N PHE A 80 6.74 -6.16 5.67
CA PHE A 80 5.51 -6.92 5.87
C PHE A 80 5.26 -7.13 7.36
N SER A 81 4.00 -7.05 7.75
CA SER A 81 3.52 -7.46 9.08
C SER A 81 2.60 -8.66 8.92
N PHE A 82 3.21 -9.84 8.74
CA PHE A 82 2.47 -11.06 8.43
C PHE A 82 1.53 -11.47 9.56
N VAL A 83 0.35 -11.93 9.18
CA VAL A 83 -0.65 -12.54 10.07
C VAL A 83 -0.75 -14.01 9.73
N GLU A 84 -0.72 -14.85 10.76
CA GLU A 84 -0.89 -16.29 10.63
C GLU A 84 -2.30 -16.65 10.16
N PHE A 85 -2.43 -17.72 9.36
CA PHE A 85 -3.71 -18.10 8.75
C PHE A 85 -4.82 -18.37 9.79
N ASN A 86 -4.45 -18.92 10.94
CA ASN A 86 -5.38 -19.19 12.05
C ASN A 86 -5.90 -17.91 12.74
N GLU A 87 -5.21 -16.77 12.60
CA GLU A 87 -5.61 -15.48 13.17
C GLU A 87 -6.50 -14.66 12.22
N ILE A 88 -6.51 -14.99 10.92
CA ILE A 88 -7.31 -14.27 9.91
C ILE A 88 -8.79 -14.16 10.32
N PRO A 89 -9.49 -15.22 10.79
CA PRO A 89 -10.88 -15.11 11.20
C PRO A 89 -11.11 -14.09 12.32
N ASN A 90 -10.17 -13.95 13.26
CA ASN A 90 -10.27 -12.96 14.33
C ASN A 90 -10.16 -11.53 13.79
N ARG A 91 -9.31 -11.31 12.78
CA ARG A 91 -9.14 -10.02 12.10
C ARG A 91 -10.35 -9.63 11.25
N CYS A 92 -11.05 -10.60 10.66
CA CYS A 92 -12.29 -10.34 9.91
C CYS A 92 -13.38 -9.67 10.77
N ASN A 93 -13.42 -9.97 12.07
CA ASN A 93 -14.41 -9.42 12.99
C ASN A 93 -14.04 -8.01 13.50
N GLN A 94 -12.78 -7.58 13.34
CA GLN A 94 -12.30 -6.26 13.73
C GLN A 94 -11.39 -5.66 12.64
N PRO A 95 -11.95 -5.30 11.47
CA PRO A 95 -11.16 -4.85 10.32
C PRO A 95 -10.70 -3.40 10.52
N LYS A 96 -9.72 -3.20 11.41
CA LYS A 96 -9.08 -1.90 11.65
C LYS A 96 -7.94 -1.66 10.67
N TYR A 97 -7.08 -2.65 10.49
CA TYR A 97 -5.89 -2.59 9.63
C TYR A 97 -5.97 -3.63 8.52
N LEU A 98 -5.34 -3.35 7.38
CA LEU A 98 -5.07 -4.38 6.39
C LEU A 98 -4.05 -5.37 6.96
N ILE A 99 -4.05 -6.58 6.40
CA ILE A 99 -3.17 -7.68 6.83
C ILE A 99 -2.26 -8.07 5.68
N ASP A 100 -1.03 -8.48 6.02
CA ASP A 100 -0.15 -9.16 5.10
C ASP A 100 -0.23 -10.66 5.36
N ILE A 101 -0.29 -11.47 4.31
CA ILE A 101 -0.29 -12.93 4.41
C ILE A 101 0.73 -13.51 3.45
N ALA A 102 1.40 -14.58 3.86
CA ALA A 102 2.26 -15.40 3.02
C ALA A 102 1.79 -16.84 3.11
N GLY A 103 1.64 -17.50 1.96
CA GLY A 103 1.15 -18.87 1.88
C GLY A 103 1.56 -19.51 0.57
N LYS A 104 1.50 -20.83 0.52
CA LYS A 104 1.77 -21.58 -0.70
C LYS A 104 0.57 -21.48 -1.64
N LEU A 105 0.82 -21.14 -2.89
CA LEU A 105 -0.21 -21.10 -3.93
C LEU A 105 -0.67 -22.52 -4.27
N LYS A 106 -1.93 -22.84 -3.95
CA LYS A 106 -2.52 -24.15 -4.17
C LYS A 106 -3.30 -24.22 -5.48
N ALA A 107 -4.02 -23.15 -5.81
CA ALA A 107 -4.82 -23.08 -7.02
C ALA A 107 -5.01 -21.65 -7.49
N VAL A 108 -5.23 -21.52 -8.80
CA VAL A 108 -5.56 -20.28 -9.49
C VAL A 108 -6.79 -20.57 -10.35
N THR A 109 -7.87 -19.81 -10.18
CA THR A 109 -9.06 -19.99 -11.02
C THR A 109 -8.92 -19.29 -12.37
N GLU A 110 -9.84 -19.61 -13.29
CA GLU A 110 -10.03 -18.80 -14.49
C GLU A 110 -10.48 -17.38 -14.15
N ILE A 111 -10.31 -16.47 -15.11
CA ILE A 111 -10.82 -15.09 -14.99
C ILE A 111 -12.32 -15.10 -15.25
N GLU A 112 -13.07 -14.54 -14.31
CA GLU A 112 -14.51 -14.33 -14.42
C GLU A 112 -14.81 -12.84 -14.56
N LEU A 113 -15.87 -12.49 -15.29
CA LEU A 113 -16.36 -11.11 -15.33
C LEU A 113 -17.46 -10.95 -14.27
N VAL A 114 -17.26 -10.04 -13.32
CA VAL A 114 -18.24 -9.73 -12.28
C VAL A 114 -18.90 -8.37 -12.52
N SER A 115 -20.21 -8.30 -12.32
CA SER A 115 -20.96 -7.05 -12.40
C SER A 115 -20.75 -6.19 -11.16
N LYS A 116 -20.45 -4.91 -11.38
CA LYS A 116 -20.39 -3.87 -10.35
C LYS A 116 -21.77 -3.27 -10.12
N ARG A 117 -21.92 -2.59 -8.99
CA ARG A 117 -23.16 -1.88 -8.62
C ARG A 117 -23.57 -0.78 -9.61
N ASN A 118 -22.63 -0.22 -10.37
CA ASN A 118 -22.88 0.80 -11.38
C ASN A 118 -23.23 0.23 -12.77
N GLY A 119 -23.35 -1.10 -12.92
CA GLY A 119 -23.66 -1.77 -14.19
C GLY A 119 -22.43 -2.16 -15.02
N ASP A 120 -21.25 -1.64 -14.70
CA ASP A 120 -20.00 -2.04 -15.36
C ASP A 120 -19.59 -3.47 -14.98
N THR A 121 -18.74 -4.09 -15.79
CA THR A 121 -18.11 -5.37 -15.45
C THR A 121 -16.63 -5.20 -15.10
N SER A 122 -16.05 -6.16 -14.38
CA SER A 122 -14.60 -6.23 -14.18
C SER A 122 -14.10 -7.65 -14.08
N PRO A 123 -12.85 -7.91 -14.51
CA PRO A 123 -12.24 -9.21 -14.34
C PRO A 123 -11.97 -9.49 -12.86
N LYS A 124 -12.27 -10.71 -12.44
CA LYS A 124 -12.01 -11.28 -11.12
C LYS A 124 -11.28 -12.60 -11.31
N ARG A 125 -10.32 -12.90 -10.44
CA ARG A 125 -9.65 -14.20 -10.36
C ARG A 125 -9.44 -14.54 -8.90
N ASP A 126 -9.80 -15.75 -8.51
CA ASP A 126 -9.59 -16.23 -7.15
C ASP A 126 -8.26 -16.99 -7.07
N LEU A 127 -7.54 -16.76 -5.97
CA LEU A 127 -6.31 -17.46 -5.61
C LEU A 127 -6.57 -18.25 -4.33
N ILE A 128 -6.22 -19.53 -4.33
CA ILE A 128 -6.32 -20.39 -3.15
C ILE A 128 -4.92 -20.53 -2.58
N LEU A 129 -4.73 -20.00 -1.37
CA LEU A 129 -3.49 -20.11 -0.61
C LEU A 129 -3.66 -21.14 0.52
N GLU A 130 -2.62 -21.94 0.76
CA GLU A 130 -2.49 -22.78 1.94
C GLU A 130 -1.39 -22.23 2.85
N ASN A 131 -1.51 -22.45 4.16
CA ASN A 131 -0.46 -22.06 5.10
C ASN A 131 0.84 -22.80 4.76
N MET A 132 1.99 -22.16 4.99
CA MET A 132 3.31 -22.78 4.76
C MET A 132 3.62 -23.87 5.79
#